data_AF-A0A951PML6-F1
#
_entry.id   AF-A0A951PML6-F1
#
_cell.length_a   1.000
_cell.length_b   1.000
_cell.length_c   1.000
_cell.angle_alpha   90.00
_cell.angle_beta   90.00
_cell.angle_gamma   90.00
#
_symmetry.space_group_name_H-M   'P 1'
#
loop_
_entity.id
_entity.type
_entity.pdbx_description
1 polymer ?
#
loop_
_entity_poly.entity_id
_entity_poly.type
_entity_poly.pdbx_seq_one_letter_code
_entity_poly.pdbx_strand_id
1 'polypeptide(L)'
;MTNSLTPSGEIILAELNINPNSLVAHVPASKLDDYIAVVNWLKKYKPKSDATNLQKVRGYLEAFHHLCEVEAWEEAFKILSTHLNTPTNEELHNQLNTWGYYREQTELYNRILGKLDPILNAVCLNGLGNLYQVLAEYDKAIECHQQYLAMFADCAANQRR
;
A
#
# COMPACT_ATOMS: atom_id res chain seq x y z
N MET A 1 26.65 -7.00 5.21
CA MET A 1 25.21 -7.03 5.53
C MET A 1 24.48 -6.64 4.26
N THR A 2 23.74 -7.56 3.65
CA THR A 2 22.95 -7.24 2.45
C THR A 2 21.79 -6.36 2.89
N ASN A 3 21.89 -5.05 2.71
CA ASN A 3 20.79 -4.13 2.97
C ASN A 3 19.66 -4.44 1.98
N SER A 4 18.69 -5.25 2.42
CA SER A 4 17.46 -5.50 1.69
C SER A 4 16.70 -4.19 1.55
N LEU A 5 16.22 -3.89 0.35
CA LEU A 5 15.47 -2.67 0.04
C LEU A 5 14.13 -2.62 0.79
N THR A 6 13.58 -3.77 1.18
CA THR A 6 12.37 -3.86 2.00
C THR A 6 12.71 -4.36 3.42
N PRO A 7 11.92 -3.97 4.44
CA PRO A 7 11.87 -4.69 5.72
C PRO A 7 11.63 -6.20 5.52
N SER A 8 11.88 -7.00 6.56
CA SER A 8 11.64 -8.44 6.45
C SER A 8 10.15 -8.76 6.48
N GLY A 9 9.74 -9.81 5.77
CA GLY A 9 8.34 -10.24 5.74
C GLY A 9 7.79 -10.62 7.12
N GLU A 10 8.64 -11.09 8.05
CA GLU A 10 8.23 -11.34 9.43
C GLU A 10 7.78 -10.07 10.17
N ILE A 11 8.48 -8.95 9.97
CA ILE A 11 8.12 -7.67 10.59
C ILE A 11 6.75 -7.22 10.05
N ILE A 12 6.59 -7.26 8.73
CA ILE A 12 5.34 -6.84 8.08
C ILE A 12 4.17 -7.72 8.50
N LEU A 13 4.34 -9.04 8.54
CA LEU A 13 3.28 -9.95 9.00
C LEU A 13 2.85 -9.65 10.45
N ALA A 14 3.79 -9.28 11.32
CA ALA A 14 3.48 -8.85 12.69
C ALA A 14 2.69 -7.53 12.70
N GLU A 15 3.07 -6.54 11.90
CA GLU A 15 2.34 -5.26 11.77
C GLU A 15 0.92 -5.43 11.21
N LEU A 16 0.72 -6.42 10.33
CA LEU A 16 -0.58 -6.81 9.81
C LEU A 16 -1.40 -7.67 10.79
N ASN A 17 -0.85 -8.07 11.93
CA ASN A 17 -1.43 -9.08 12.83
C ASN A 17 -1.73 -10.43 12.16
N ILE A 18 -0.96 -10.80 11.13
CA ILE A 18 -1.11 -12.07 10.42
C ILE A 18 -0.11 -13.07 10.97
N ASN A 19 -0.61 -14.12 11.64
CA ASN A 19 0.23 -15.22 12.11
C ASN A 19 0.15 -16.43 11.16
N PRO A 20 1.24 -16.76 10.43
CA PRO A 20 1.28 -17.88 9.48
C PRO A 20 0.90 -19.24 10.08
N ASN A 21 1.23 -19.48 11.35
CA ASN A 21 1.05 -20.79 11.98
C ASN A 21 -0.38 -21.03 12.45
N SER A 22 -1.22 -20.00 12.45
CA SER A 22 -2.60 -20.04 12.95
C SER A 22 -3.62 -19.51 11.96
N LEU A 23 -3.27 -19.41 10.67
CA LEU A 23 -4.18 -18.93 9.63
C LEU A 23 -5.47 -19.76 9.58
N VAL A 24 -5.36 -21.09 9.57
CA VAL A 24 -6.51 -22.01 9.51
C VAL A 24 -7.47 -21.83 10.69
N ALA A 25 -6.98 -21.35 11.83
CA ALA A 25 -7.79 -21.14 13.03
C ALA A 25 -8.54 -19.80 13.05
N HIS A 26 -8.03 -18.77 12.34
CA HIS A 26 -8.53 -17.39 12.46
C HIS A 26 -9.02 -16.79 11.13
N VAL A 27 -8.68 -17.41 10.00
CA VAL A 27 -9.07 -16.95 8.67
C VAL A 27 -10.19 -17.85 8.13
N PRO A 28 -11.31 -17.29 7.65
CA PRO A 28 -12.36 -18.07 6.99
C PRO A 28 -11.80 -18.89 5.82
N ALA A 29 -12.31 -20.11 5.63
CA ALA A 29 -11.84 -21.00 4.56
C ALA A 29 -11.89 -20.35 3.16
N SER A 30 -12.90 -19.51 2.89
CA SER A 30 -13.06 -18.80 1.61
C SER A 30 -11.99 -17.73 1.33
N LYS A 31 -11.25 -17.29 2.35
CA LYS A 31 -10.20 -16.27 2.27
C LYS A 31 -8.80 -16.88 2.49
N LEU A 32 -8.73 -18.16 2.84
CA LEU A 32 -7.51 -18.80 3.33
C LEU A 32 -6.40 -18.82 2.25
N ASP A 33 -6.77 -19.07 1.00
CA ASP A 33 -5.81 -19.12 -0.12
C ASP A 33 -5.10 -17.78 -0.32
N ASP A 34 -5.83 -16.66 -0.24
CA ASP A 34 -5.25 -15.32 -0.33
C ASP A 34 -4.33 -15.01 0.85
N TYR A 35 -4.71 -15.34 2.09
CA TYR A 35 -3.82 -15.14 3.24
C TYR A 35 -2.57 -16.03 3.19
N ILE A 36 -2.68 -17.26 2.66
CA ILE A 36 -1.52 -18.11 2.38
C ILE A 36 -0.63 -17.47 1.31
N ALA A 37 -1.21 -16.89 0.27
CA ALA A 37 -0.47 -16.19 -0.77
C ALA A 37 0.26 -14.96 -0.23
N VAL A 38 -0.39 -14.14 0.61
CA VAL A 38 0.22 -13.01 1.34
C VAL A 38 1.47 -13.47 2.10
N VAL A 39 1.34 -14.52 2.92
CA VAL A 39 2.47 -15.06 3.69
C VAL A 39 3.59 -15.58 2.77
N ASN A 40 3.24 -16.25 1.68
CA ASN A 40 4.22 -16.78 0.73
C ASN A 40 4.97 -15.65 0.02
N TRP A 41 4.27 -14.61 -0.44
CA TRP A 41 4.89 -13.45 -1.10
C TRP A 41 5.79 -12.65 -0.17
N LEU A 42 5.39 -12.47 1.10
CA LEU A 42 6.19 -11.73 2.07
C LEU A 42 7.42 -12.52 2.56
N LYS A 43 7.34 -13.85 2.67
CA LYS A 43 8.42 -14.66 3.28
C LYS A 43 9.28 -15.44 2.29
N LYS A 44 8.68 -16.00 1.24
CA LYS A 44 9.35 -16.96 0.36
C LYS A 44 9.91 -16.31 -0.90
N TYR A 45 9.28 -15.24 -1.39
CA TYR A 45 9.76 -14.53 -2.55
C TYR A 45 11.11 -13.87 -2.26
N LYS A 46 12.13 -14.21 -3.05
CA LYS A 46 13.49 -13.66 -2.92
C LYS A 46 13.94 -13.14 -4.29
N PRO A 47 13.92 -11.81 -4.51
CA PRO A 47 14.39 -11.23 -5.76
C PRO A 47 15.91 -11.42 -5.89
N LYS A 48 16.40 -11.47 -7.13
CA LYS A 48 17.85 -11.47 -7.39
C LYS A 48 18.47 -10.15 -6.94
N SER A 49 19.76 -10.15 -6.60
CA SER A 49 20.46 -8.93 -6.14
C SER A 49 20.50 -7.82 -7.20
N ASP A 50 20.62 -8.20 -8.46
CA ASP A 50 20.62 -7.35 -9.66
C ASP A 50 19.21 -7.04 -10.20
N ALA A 51 18.15 -7.51 -9.53
CA ALA A 51 16.79 -7.23 -9.93
C ALA A 51 16.46 -5.73 -9.83
N THR A 52 15.50 -5.31 -10.66
CA THR A 52 14.95 -3.94 -10.64
C THR A 52 14.32 -3.61 -9.28
N ASN A 53 14.17 -2.33 -8.95
CA ASN A 53 13.51 -1.91 -7.72
C ASN A 53 12.07 -2.44 -7.65
N LEU A 54 11.35 -2.43 -8.76
CA LEU A 54 9.99 -3.00 -8.84
C LEU A 54 9.96 -4.49 -8.49
N GLN A 55 10.88 -5.28 -9.05
CA GLN A 55 11.01 -6.70 -8.69
C GLN A 55 11.38 -6.89 -7.22
N LYS A 56 12.17 -5.98 -6.64
CA LYS A 56 12.55 -6.05 -5.22
C LYS A 56 11.37 -5.83 -4.28
N VAL A 57 10.41 -4.98 -4.65
CA VAL A 57 9.18 -4.75 -3.87
C VAL A 57 8.01 -5.64 -4.29
N ARG A 58 8.18 -6.52 -5.29
CA ARG A 58 7.07 -7.31 -5.85
C ARG A 58 6.30 -8.12 -4.81
N GLY A 59 6.99 -8.69 -3.82
CA GLY A 59 6.32 -9.43 -2.74
C GLY A 59 5.30 -8.57 -1.97
N TYR A 60 5.54 -7.27 -1.83
CA TYR A 60 4.60 -6.35 -1.18
C TYR A 60 3.42 -6.04 -2.10
N LEU A 61 3.66 -5.79 -3.39
CA LEU A 61 2.60 -5.51 -4.37
C LEU A 61 1.63 -6.69 -4.51
N GLU A 62 2.14 -7.91 -4.60
CA GLU A 62 1.31 -9.11 -4.71
C GLU A 62 0.55 -9.37 -3.40
N ALA A 63 1.20 -9.18 -2.24
CA ALA A 63 0.52 -9.27 -0.94
C ALA A 63 -0.62 -8.24 -0.83
N PHE A 64 -0.39 -7.01 -1.29
CA PHE A 64 -1.42 -5.97 -1.36
C PHE A 64 -2.62 -6.42 -2.21
N HIS A 65 -2.38 -7.00 -3.40
CA HIS A 65 -3.46 -7.44 -4.28
C HIS A 65 -4.30 -8.55 -3.63
N HIS A 66 -3.67 -9.54 -3.01
CA HIS A 66 -4.38 -10.60 -2.28
C HIS A 66 -5.19 -10.07 -1.09
N LEU A 67 -4.66 -9.08 -0.34
CA LEU A 67 -5.42 -8.42 0.73
C LEU A 67 -6.65 -7.68 0.16
N CYS A 68 -6.54 -7.08 -1.02
CA CYS A 68 -7.68 -6.45 -1.69
C CYS A 68 -8.75 -7.46 -2.11
N GLU A 69 -8.38 -8.66 -2.59
CA GLU A 69 -9.35 -9.72 -2.98
C GLU A 69 -10.22 -10.17 -1.80
N VAL A 70 -9.69 -10.09 -0.58
CA VAL A 70 -10.41 -10.45 0.64
C VAL A 70 -10.99 -9.25 1.40
N GLU A 71 -10.99 -8.07 0.76
CA GLU A 71 -11.49 -6.80 1.32
C GLU A 71 -10.78 -6.37 2.62
N ALA A 72 -9.53 -6.82 2.83
CA ALA A 72 -8.68 -6.41 3.95
C ALA A 72 -7.99 -5.08 3.63
N TRP A 73 -8.79 -4.02 3.49
CA TRP A 73 -8.37 -2.73 2.95
C TRP A 73 -7.34 -2.02 3.83
N GLU A 74 -7.52 -2.04 5.16
CA GLU A 74 -6.59 -1.41 6.09
C GLU A 74 -5.23 -2.12 6.07
N GLU A 75 -5.22 -3.45 6.04
CA GLU A 75 -4.00 -4.25 5.91
C GLU A 75 -3.32 -4.01 4.57
N ALA A 76 -4.08 -3.91 3.48
CA ALA A 76 -3.55 -3.54 2.16
C ALA A 76 -2.90 -2.14 2.22
N PHE A 77 -3.55 -1.16 2.85
CA PHE A 77 -2.97 0.17 3.02
C PHE A 77 -1.68 0.16 3.86
N LYS A 78 -1.62 -0.66 4.93
CA LYS A 78 -0.40 -0.82 5.75
C LYS A 78 0.80 -1.32 4.94
N ILE A 79 0.58 -2.19 3.96
CA ILE A 79 1.63 -2.57 3.01
C ILE A 79 2.13 -1.35 2.22
N LEU A 80 1.22 -0.50 1.73
CA LEU A 80 1.59 0.70 0.99
C LEU A 80 2.33 1.71 1.86
N SER A 81 1.93 1.88 3.12
CA SER A 81 2.58 2.81 4.08
C SER A 81 3.86 2.24 4.71
N THR A 82 4.29 1.05 4.29
CA THR A 82 5.55 0.47 4.78
C THR A 82 6.73 1.29 4.30
N HIS A 83 7.57 1.74 5.23
CA HIS A 83 8.80 2.47 4.88
C HIS A 83 9.85 1.52 4.29
N LEU A 84 10.44 1.92 3.18
CA LEU A 84 11.48 1.15 2.51
C LEU A 84 12.87 1.54 3.01
N ASN A 85 13.80 0.59 2.98
CA ASN A 85 15.20 0.78 3.41
C ASN A 85 16.02 1.46 2.30
N THR A 86 15.54 2.61 1.85
CA THR A 86 16.16 3.46 0.84
C THR A 86 16.74 4.71 1.50
N PRO A 87 17.65 5.45 0.84
CA PRO A 87 18.17 6.71 1.40
C PRO A 87 17.09 7.77 1.65
N THR A 88 15.98 7.75 0.91
CA THR A 88 14.84 8.66 1.10
C THR A 88 13.95 8.23 2.28
N ASN A 89 13.99 6.95 2.67
CA ASN A 89 13.17 6.37 3.73
C ASN A 89 11.68 6.71 3.55
N GLU A 90 11.18 6.58 2.32
CA GLU A 90 9.79 6.85 1.97
C GLU A 90 8.94 5.60 2.13
N GLU A 91 7.64 5.81 2.35
CA GLU A 91 6.62 4.77 2.22
C GLU A 91 6.62 4.17 0.81
N LEU A 92 6.29 2.88 0.68
CA LEU A 92 6.32 2.16 -0.61
C LEU A 92 5.62 2.94 -1.72
N HIS A 93 4.40 3.45 -1.49
CA HIS A 93 3.66 4.16 -2.53
C HIS A 93 4.37 5.43 -3.01
N ASN A 94 4.95 6.23 -2.10
CA ASN A 94 5.74 7.41 -2.44
C ASN A 94 7.05 7.03 -3.14
N GLN A 95 7.69 5.96 -2.68
CA GLN A 95 8.94 5.48 -3.26
C GLN A 95 8.75 5.01 -4.72
N LEU A 96 7.59 4.41 -5.05
CA LEU A 96 7.24 4.06 -6.43
C LEU A 96 7.18 5.30 -7.33
N ASN A 97 6.60 6.40 -6.84
CA ASN A 97 6.62 7.69 -7.55
C ASN A 97 8.05 8.17 -7.78
N THR A 98 8.89 8.15 -6.74
CA THR A 98 10.31 8.55 -6.80
C THR A 98 11.11 7.72 -7.82
N TRP A 99 10.73 6.45 -8.03
CA TRP A 99 11.34 5.59 -9.05
C TRP A 99 10.71 5.70 -10.44
N GLY A 100 9.65 6.49 -10.62
CA GLY A 100 8.93 6.64 -11.88
C GLY A 100 7.95 5.50 -12.19
N TYR A 101 7.62 4.66 -11.22
CA TYR A 101 6.62 3.59 -11.35
C TYR A 101 5.19 4.13 -11.15
N TYR A 102 4.86 5.15 -11.96
CA TYR A 102 3.61 5.91 -11.88
C TYR A 102 2.39 5.04 -12.18
N ARG A 103 2.53 4.09 -13.11
CA ARG A 103 1.43 3.20 -13.50
C ARG A 103 1.03 2.31 -12.34
N GLU A 104 2.02 1.70 -11.69
CA GLU A 104 1.84 0.83 -10.54
C GLU A 104 1.22 1.61 -9.38
N GLN A 105 1.77 2.78 -9.04
CA GLN A 105 1.20 3.61 -7.98
C GLN A 105 -0.26 4.02 -8.26
N THR A 106 -0.59 4.41 -9.50
CA THR A 106 -1.97 4.75 -9.91
C THR A 106 -2.91 3.57 -9.71
N GLU A 107 -2.49 2.37 -10.10
CA GLU A 107 -3.28 1.15 -9.95
C GLU A 107 -3.55 0.82 -8.47
N LEU A 108 -2.54 0.96 -7.61
CA LEU A 108 -2.68 0.73 -6.17
C LEU A 108 -3.72 1.67 -5.54
N TYR A 109 -3.64 2.98 -5.82
CA TYR A 109 -4.61 3.94 -5.29
C TYR A 109 -6.02 3.69 -5.82
N ASN A 110 -6.19 3.49 -7.14
CA ASN A 110 -7.50 3.25 -7.74
C ASN A 110 -8.21 2.03 -7.14
N ARG A 111 -7.44 1.03 -6.67
CA ARG A 111 -7.98 -0.20 -6.12
C ARG A 111 -8.54 -0.05 -4.71
N ILE A 112 -8.00 0.87 -3.90
CA ILE A 112 -8.40 1.05 -2.49
C ILE A 112 -9.17 2.34 -2.22
N LEU A 113 -9.16 3.29 -3.17
CA LEU A 113 -9.83 4.57 -3.00
C LEU A 113 -11.34 4.37 -2.77
N GLY A 114 -11.86 5.01 -1.73
CA GLY A 114 -13.26 4.89 -1.31
C GLY A 114 -13.59 3.61 -0.54
N LYS A 115 -12.59 2.76 -0.24
CA LYS A 115 -12.74 1.55 0.59
C LYS A 115 -12.22 1.71 2.01
N LEU A 116 -11.41 2.74 2.26
CA LEU A 116 -10.80 3.02 3.55
C LEU A 116 -11.66 3.99 4.38
N ASP A 117 -11.28 4.22 5.63
CA ASP A 117 -11.85 5.31 6.42
C ASP A 117 -11.51 6.68 5.81
N PRO A 118 -12.20 7.76 6.22
CA PRO A 118 -12.01 9.08 5.63
C PRO A 118 -10.58 9.61 5.67
N ILE A 119 -9.81 9.33 6.73
CA ILE A 119 -8.46 9.85 6.90
C ILE A 119 -7.52 9.17 5.90
N LEU A 120 -7.56 7.84 5.81
CA LEU A 120 -6.69 7.09 4.90
C LEU A 120 -7.07 7.31 3.43
N ASN A 121 -8.36 7.45 3.11
CA ASN A 121 -8.81 7.87 1.78
C ASN A 121 -8.24 9.24 1.39
N ALA A 122 -8.21 10.19 2.33
CA ALA A 122 -7.63 11.49 2.06
C ALA A 122 -6.11 11.38 1.80
N VAL A 123 -5.38 10.54 2.52
CA VAL A 123 -3.96 10.26 2.20
C VAL A 123 -3.80 9.73 0.77
N CYS A 124 -4.66 8.80 0.34
CA CYS A 124 -4.66 8.29 -1.04
C CYS A 124 -4.96 9.38 -2.07
N LEU A 125 -5.96 10.24 -1.83
CA LEU A 125 -6.30 11.36 -2.72
C LEU A 125 -5.15 12.35 -2.87
N ASN A 126 -4.46 12.67 -1.77
CA ASN A 126 -3.30 13.55 -1.81
C ASN A 126 -2.15 12.92 -2.61
N GLY A 127 -1.87 11.63 -2.40
CA GLY A 127 -0.87 10.89 -3.16
C GLY A 127 -1.19 10.83 -4.65
N LEU A 128 -2.45 10.57 -5.00
CA LEU A 128 -2.93 10.54 -6.39
C LEU A 128 -2.87 11.92 -7.05
N GLY A 129 -3.19 12.99 -6.30
CA GLY A 129 -3.05 14.38 -6.77
C GLY A 129 -1.60 14.74 -7.09
N ASN A 130 -0.67 14.40 -6.19
CA ASN A 130 0.76 14.58 -6.43
C ASN A 130 1.25 13.80 -7.66
N LEU A 131 0.77 12.58 -7.84
CA LEU A 131 1.08 11.75 -9.00
C LEU A 131 0.58 12.39 -10.31
N TYR A 132 -0.67 12.86 -10.35
CA TYR A 132 -1.20 13.56 -11.52
C TYR A 132 -0.46 14.87 -11.82
N GLN A 133 0.04 15.57 -10.79
CA GLN A 133 0.90 16.73 -11.00
C GLN A 133 2.21 16.35 -11.70
N VAL A 134 2.84 15.25 -11.30
CA VAL A 134 4.07 14.73 -11.96
C VAL A 134 3.80 14.30 -13.41
N LEU A 135 2.61 13.77 -13.69
CA LEU A 135 2.17 13.38 -15.04
C LEU A 135 1.66 14.56 -15.88
N ALA A 136 1.69 15.79 -15.36
CA ALA A 136 1.13 16.99 -15.98
C ALA A 136 -0.38 16.91 -16.29
N GLU A 137 -1.10 16.03 -15.60
CA GLU A 137 -2.56 15.90 -15.66
C GLU A 137 -3.22 16.83 -14.64
N TYR A 138 -2.99 18.14 -14.80
CA TYR A 138 -3.32 19.15 -13.78
C TYR A 138 -4.81 19.18 -13.40
N ASP A 139 -5.72 18.95 -14.35
CA ASP A 139 -7.16 18.93 -14.06
C ASP A 139 -7.51 17.83 -13.05
N LYS A 140 -6.94 16.63 -13.22
CA LYS A 140 -7.14 15.52 -12.28
C LYS A 140 -6.45 15.74 -10.95
N ALA A 141 -5.27 16.37 -10.96
CA ALA A 141 -4.58 16.74 -9.73
C ALA A 141 -5.42 17.71 -8.89
N ILE A 142 -5.99 18.74 -9.52
CA ILE A 142 -6.88 19.71 -8.88
C ILE A 142 -8.11 19.00 -8.30
N GLU A 143 -8.75 18.10 -9.05
CA GLU A 143 -9.90 17.34 -8.56
C GLU A 143 -9.54 16.52 -7.31
N CYS A 144 -8.42 15.79 -7.34
CA CYS A 144 -7.96 14.99 -6.20
C CYS A 144 -7.70 15.86 -4.96
N HIS A 145 -7.02 17.00 -5.12
CA HIS A 145 -6.75 17.91 -4.01
C HIS A 145 -8.01 18.59 -3.47
N GLN A 146 -8.99 18.90 -4.33
CA GLN A 146 -10.29 19.41 -3.89
C GLN A 146 -11.06 18.38 -3.05
N GLN A 147 -11.11 17.12 -3.49
CA GLN A 147 -11.73 16.04 -2.73
C GLN A 147 -11.01 15.83 -1.39
N TYR A 148 -9.67 15.83 -1.38
CA TYR A 148 -8.87 15.78 -0.16
C TYR A 148 -9.24 16.90 0.82
N LEU A 149 -9.27 18.15 0.37
CA LEU A 149 -9.59 19.30 1.22
C LEU A 149 -11.03 19.23 1.77
N ALA A 150 -11.98 18.78 0.96
CA ALA A 150 -13.36 18.60 1.38
C ALA A 150 -13.47 17.57 2.51
N MET A 151 -12.80 16.42 2.38
CA MET A 151 -12.78 15.39 3.42
C MET A 151 -12.16 15.88 4.73
N PHE A 152 -11.08 16.67 4.66
CA PHE A 152 -10.48 17.27 5.85
C PHE A 152 -11.41 18.27 6.54
N ALA A 153 -12.11 19.10 5.75
CA ALA A 153 -13.09 20.05 6.28
C ALA A 153 -14.25 19.34 7.00
N ASP A 154 -14.77 18.26 6.41
CA ASP A 154 -15.87 17.46 6.98
C ASP A 154 -15.45 16.76 8.28
N CYS A 155 -14.27 16.16 8.31
CA CYS A 155 -13.71 15.55 9.53
C CYS A 155 -13.56 16.58 10.66
N ALA A 156 -13.05 17.78 10.36
CA ALA A 156 -12.89 18.85 11.35
C ALA A 156 -14.24 19.39 11.86
N ALA A 157 -15.27 19.42 11.02
CA ALA A 157 -16.62 19.82 11.42
C ALA A 157 -17.29 18.77 12.32
N ASN A 158 -17.08 17.48 12.06
CA ASN A 158 -17.64 16.38 12.85
C ASN A 158 -17.02 16.25 14.25
N GLN A 159 -15.75 16.62 14.42
CA GLN A 159 -15.08 16.62 15.73
C GLN A 159 -15.50 17.78 16.65
N ARG A 160 -16.17 18.80 16.11
CA ARG A 160 -16.64 19.99 16.86
C ARG A 160 -18.10 19.91 17.29
N ARG A 161 -18.81 18.84 16.93
CA ARG A 161 -20.19 18.55 17.35
C ARG A 161 -20.19 17.55 18.49
#